data_AF-A0A2N2Z5B0-F1
#
_entry.id   AF-A0A2N2Z5B0-F1
#
_cell.length_a   1.000
_cell.length_b   1.000
_cell.length_c   1.000
_cell.angle_alpha   90.00
_cell.angle_beta   90.00
_cell.angle_gamma   90.00
#
_symmetry.space_group_name_H-M   'P 1'
#
loop_
_entity.id
_entity.type
_entity.pdbx_description
1 polymer ?
#
loop_
_entity_poly.entity_id
_entity_poly.type
_entity_poly.pdbx_seq_one_letter_code
_entity_poly.pdbx_strand_id
1 'polypeptide(L)'
;MKKSILFSGTAIAVMVLAVVLSAFAPGAGKGDQDGGKAISEDVMTILNNSCAKCHSQGGSGAALANLNLTKWGTYDSAKQIKKATAICRTVQSGKMPPKSFINKNPQAALTEAQKALICSWAQ
;
A
#
# COMPACT_ATOMS: atom_id res chain seq x y z
N MET A 1 -70.93 11.20 0.27
CA MET A 1 -69.86 12.04 0.85
C MET A 1 -69.05 11.19 1.82
N LYS A 2 -67.72 11.41 1.84
CA LYS A 2 -66.69 10.92 2.80
C LYS A 2 -66.08 9.54 2.53
N LYS A 3 -64.92 9.60 1.85
CA LYS A 3 -63.85 8.60 1.79
C LYS A 3 -63.31 8.31 3.18
N SER A 4 -62.88 7.08 3.46
CA SER A 4 -61.88 6.82 4.50
C SER A 4 -61.04 5.60 4.13
N ILE A 5 -59.75 5.87 4.06
CA ILE A 5 -58.65 5.02 3.65
C ILE A 5 -58.15 4.29 4.91
N LEU A 6 -57.98 2.97 4.85
CA LEU A 6 -57.31 2.20 5.90
C LEU A 6 -56.25 1.31 5.24
N PHE A 7 -55.05 1.87 5.03
CA PHE A 7 -53.86 1.08 4.68
C PHE A 7 -53.31 0.48 5.97
N SER A 8 -53.51 -0.83 6.12
CA SER A 8 -53.07 -1.65 7.24
C SER A 8 -51.55 -1.89 7.19
N GLY A 9 -50.80 -1.13 8.00
CA GLY A 9 -49.92 -1.63 9.06
C GLY A 9 -48.75 -2.60 8.81
N THR A 10 -48.55 -3.21 7.64
CA THR A 10 -47.52 -4.28 7.48
C THR A 10 -46.26 -3.87 6.71
N ALA A 11 -46.17 -2.65 6.17
CA ALA A 11 -45.00 -2.22 5.41
C ALA A 11 -43.85 -1.65 6.27
N ILE A 12 -44.09 -1.30 7.54
CA ILE A 12 -43.11 -0.56 8.35
C ILE A 12 -42.10 -1.50 9.03
N ALA A 13 -42.47 -2.74 9.36
CA ALA A 13 -41.58 -3.68 10.05
C ALA A 13 -40.45 -4.22 9.14
N VAL A 14 -40.68 -4.33 7.82
CA VAL A 14 -39.67 -4.83 6.87
C VAL A 14 -38.64 -3.75 6.52
N MET A 15 -39.03 -2.47 6.60
CA MET A 15 -38.14 -1.37 6.23
C MET A 15 -37.12 -1.03 7.32
N VAL A 16 -37.41 -1.30 8.60
CA VAL A 16 -36.47 -1.03 9.70
C VAL A 16 -35.36 -2.08 9.78
N LEU A 17 -35.64 -3.35 9.40
CA LEU A 17 -34.65 -4.43 9.45
C LEU A 17 -33.57 -4.31 8.35
N ALA A 18 -33.89 -3.70 7.21
CA ALA A 18 -32.94 -3.50 6.11
C ALA A 18 -31.93 -2.37 6.38
N VAL A 19 -32.27 -1.39 7.22
CA VAL A 19 -31.40 -0.21 7.50
C VAL A 19 -30.24 -0.58 8.43
N VAL A 20 -30.41 -1.56 9.31
CA VAL A 20 -29.39 -1.94 10.31
C VAL A 20 -28.26 -2.78 9.70
N LEU A 21 -28.50 -3.49 8.59
CA LEU A 21 -27.50 -4.33 7.92
C LEU A 21 -26.54 -3.55 7.01
N SER A 22 -26.90 -2.34 6.57
CA SER A 22 -26.01 -1.47 5.79
C SER A 22 -24.98 -0.69 6.62
N ALA A 23 -25.12 -0.65 7.95
CA ALA A 23 -24.22 0.12 8.82
C ALA A 23 -22.91 -0.60 9.18
N PHE A 24 -22.77 -1.89 8.82
CA PHE A 24 -21.57 -2.70 9.07
C PHE A 24 -20.91 -3.19 7.79
N ALA A 25 -20.90 -2.37 6.74
CA ALA A 25 -19.84 -2.50 5.75
C ALA A 25 -18.53 -2.08 6.45
N PRO A 26 -17.50 -2.94 6.55
CA PRO A 26 -16.18 -2.49 6.91
C PRO A 26 -15.73 -1.54 5.80
N GLY A 27 -15.97 -0.24 6.01
CA GLY A 27 -15.34 0.80 5.23
C GLY A 27 -13.85 0.59 5.40
N ALA A 28 -13.19 0.13 4.33
CA ALA A 28 -11.76 0.24 4.15
C ALA A 28 -11.45 1.74 4.04
N GLY A 29 -11.53 2.43 5.17
CA GLY A 29 -11.08 3.79 5.33
C GLY A 29 -9.56 3.77 5.34
N LYS A 30 -8.96 4.00 4.17
CA LYS A 30 -7.60 4.52 4.10
C LYS A 30 -7.43 5.34 2.82
N GLY A 31 -7.94 6.55 2.90
CA GLY A 31 -7.66 7.62 1.96
C GLY A 31 -7.32 8.87 2.74
N ASP A 32 -6.27 8.81 3.57
CA ASP A 32 -5.61 10.02 4.06
C ASP A 32 -4.76 10.54 2.90
N GLN A 33 -5.30 11.52 2.20
CA GLN A 33 -4.68 12.24 1.10
C GLN A 33 -3.76 13.32 1.69
N ASP A 34 -2.66 12.92 2.32
CA ASP A 34 -1.48 13.79 2.43
C ASP A 34 -0.63 13.53 1.17
N GLY A 35 -0.17 14.59 0.50
CA GLY A 35 0.35 14.56 -0.88
C GLY A 35 1.65 13.78 -1.12
N GLY A 36 1.94 12.77 -0.29
CA GLY A 36 3.03 11.84 -0.38
C GLY A 36 2.67 10.55 -1.15
N LYS A 37 3.68 9.88 -1.70
CA LYS A 37 3.51 8.60 -2.40
C LYS A 37 3.46 7.47 -1.37
N ALA A 38 2.26 7.13 -0.90
CA ALA A 38 2.04 5.93 -0.11
C ALA A 38 2.52 4.69 -0.88
N ILE A 39 3.13 3.73 -0.18
CA ILE A 39 3.55 2.46 -0.79
C ILE A 39 2.31 1.56 -0.91
N SER A 40 1.98 1.12 -2.12
CA SER A 40 0.88 0.18 -2.35
C SER A 40 1.20 -1.21 -1.78
N GLU A 41 0.17 -2.00 -1.48
CA GLU A 41 0.32 -3.29 -0.80
C GLU A 41 1.16 -4.31 -1.60
N ASP A 42 0.95 -4.35 -2.92
CA ASP A 42 1.70 -5.16 -3.87
C ASP A 42 3.19 -4.79 -3.90
N VAL A 43 3.50 -3.50 -3.96
CA VAL A 43 4.87 -2.99 -3.92
C VAL A 43 5.51 -3.27 -2.57
N MET A 44 4.76 -3.08 -1.47
CA MET A 44 5.26 -3.36 -0.13
C MET A 44 5.65 -4.83 0.02
N THR A 45 4.85 -5.75 -0.53
CA THR A 45 5.17 -7.19 -0.55
C THR A 45 6.52 -7.45 -1.23
N ILE A 46 6.76 -6.83 -2.38
CA ILE A 46 8.03 -6.96 -3.11
C ILE A 46 9.19 -6.36 -2.30
N LEU A 47 9.03 -5.15 -1.77
CA LEU A 47 10.05 -4.46 -0.98
C LEU A 47 10.41 -5.22 0.30
N ASN A 48 9.43 -5.89 0.94
CA ASN A 48 9.68 -6.72 2.12
C ASN A 48 10.58 -7.92 1.81
N ASN A 49 10.33 -8.59 0.69
CA ASN A 49 11.11 -9.76 0.29
C ASN A 49 12.51 -9.38 -0.21
N SER A 50 12.62 -8.31 -1.00
CA SER A 50 13.86 -7.98 -1.72
C SER A 50 14.72 -6.90 -1.06
N CYS A 51 14.15 -6.02 -0.22
CA CYS A 51 14.84 -4.81 0.25
C CYS A 51 14.89 -4.66 1.78
N ALA A 52 13.81 -5.01 2.47
CA ALA A 52 13.59 -4.64 3.88
C ALA A 52 14.66 -5.19 4.84
N LYS A 53 15.27 -6.35 4.54
CA LYS A 53 16.33 -6.93 5.38
C LYS A 53 17.50 -5.98 5.65
N CYS A 54 17.77 -5.02 4.76
CA CYS A 54 18.80 -3.99 4.97
C CYS A 54 18.23 -2.57 5.03
N HIS A 55 17.05 -2.32 4.47
CA HIS A 55 16.45 -0.99 4.36
C HIS A 55 15.31 -0.74 5.36
N SER A 56 15.16 -1.58 6.39
CA SER A 56 14.23 -1.36 7.51
C SER A 56 14.98 -1.29 8.84
N GLN A 57 14.27 -1.00 9.94
CA GLN A 57 14.84 -0.98 11.28
C GLN A 57 15.72 -2.22 11.55
N GLY A 58 16.93 -2.01 12.07
CA GLY A 58 17.93 -3.08 12.28
C GLY A 58 18.81 -3.42 11.08
N GLY A 59 18.60 -2.77 9.92
CA GLY A 59 19.46 -2.88 8.74
C GLY A 59 20.83 -2.21 8.88
N SER A 60 21.66 -2.29 7.84
CA SER A 60 23.02 -1.73 7.86
C SER A 60 23.02 -0.20 7.78
N GLY A 61 23.98 0.45 8.45
CA GLY A 61 24.04 1.91 8.54
C GLY A 61 24.07 2.63 7.18
N ALA A 62 24.88 2.14 6.23
CA ALA A 62 24.96 2.71 4.89
C ALA A 62 23.66 2.51 4.08
N ALA A 63 22.98 1.36 4.22
CA ALA A 63 21.71 1.13 3.55
C ALA A 63 20.62 2.07 4.11
N LEU A 64 20.51 2.16 5.44
CA LEU A 64 19.51 3.00 6.12
C LEU A 64 19.73 4.50 5.90
N ALA A 65 20.98 4.95 5.78
CA ALA A 65 21.29 6.33 5.44
C ALA A 65 20.74 6.74 4.06
N ASN A 66 20.76 5.81 3.10
CA ASN A 66 20.25 6.05 1.75
C ASN A 66 18.72 5.86 1.65
N LEU A 67 18.19 4.81 2.27
CA LEU A 67 16.76 4.48 2.26
C LEU A 67 16.38 3.72 3.53
N ASN A 68 15.38 4.24 4.26
CA ASN A 68 14.77 3.58 5.40
C ASN A 68 13.25 3.48 5.19
N LEU A 69 12.77 2.28 4.86
CA LEU A 69 11.37 1.98 4.58
C LEU A 69 10.48 2.11 5.82
N THR A 70 11.01 1.82 7.02
CA THR A 70 10.27 2.04 8.28
C THR A 70 9.97 3.52 8.53
N LYS A 71 10.77 4.43 7.95
CA LYS A 71 10.58 5.88 8.03
C LYS A 71 9.83 6.47 6.83
N TRP A 72 9.27 5.64 5.94
CA TRP A 72 8.65 6.14 4.71
C TRP A 72 7.56 7.18 4.99
N GLY A 73 6.64 6.87 5.91
CA GLY A 73 5.56 7.76 6.30
C GLY A 73 6.01 9.03 7.04
N THR A 74 7.27 9.12 7.46
CA THR A 74 7.83 10.34 8.09
C THR A 74 8.60 11.21 7.10
N TYR A 75 8.70 10.82 5.83
CA TYR A 75 9.31 11.63 4.79
C TYR A 75 8.26 12.57 4.21
N ASP A 76 8.67 13.81 3.95
CA ASP A 76 7.87 14.71 3.12
C ASP A 76 7.66 14.14 1.71
N SER A 77 6.64 14.64 1.02
CA SER A 77 6.24 14.18 -0.31
C SER A 77 7.37 14.23 -1.33
N ALA A 78 8.15 15.32 -1.35
CA ALA A 78 9.25 15.48 -2.30
C ALA A 78 10.33 14.42 -2.09
N LYS A 79 10.62 14.09 -0.82
CA LYS A 79 11.56 13.05 -0.44
C LYS A 79 11.04 11.66 -0.76
N GLN A 80 9.74 11.40 -0.57
CA GLN A 80 9.12 10.14 -0.99
C GLN A 80 9.23 9.94 -2.52
N ILE A 81 8.89 10.95 -3.31
CA ILE A 81 8.99 10.92 -4.79
C ILE A 81 10.45 10.67 -5.21
N LYS A 82 11.40 11.42 -4.64
CA LYS A 82 12.83 11.28 -4.95
C LYS A 82 13.33 9.87 -4.63
N LYS A 83 12.92 9.31 -3.48
CA LYS A 83 13.31 7.95 -3.07
C LYS A 83 12.64 6.88 -3.92
N ALA A 84 11.36 7.01 -4.25
CA ALA A 84 10.65 6.07 -5.12
C ALA A 84 11.32 6.00 -6.50
N THR A 85 11.64 7.17 -7.07
CA THR A 85 12.40 7.28 -8.32
C THR A 85 13.77 6.62 -8.21
N ALA A 86 14.49 6.84 -7.10
CA ALA A 86 15.80 6.21 -6.88
C ALA A 86 15.70 4.68 -6.75
N ILE A 87 14.64 4.17 -6.11
CA ILE A 87 14.37 2.73 -6.02
C ILE A 87 14.19 2.16 -7.43
N CYS A 88 13.28 2.71 -8.24
CA CYS A 88 13.06 2.26 -9.62
C CYS A 88 14.37 2.22 -10.44
N ARG A 89 15.15 3.32 -10.44
CA ARG A 89 16.43 3.38 -11.18
C ARG A 89 17.44 2.33 -10.72
N THR A 90 17.49 2.07 -9.41
CA THR A 90 18.47 1.14 -8.84
C THR A 90 18.09 -0.32 -9.12
N VAL A 91 16.80 -0.66 -9.08
CA VAL A 91 16.34 -2.02 -9.44
C VAL A 91 16.42 -2.27 -10.94
N GLN A 92 16.15 -1.27 -11.79
CA GLN A 92 16.31 -1.38 -13.24
C GLN A 92 17.77 -1.58 -13.66
N SER A 93 18.71 -0.90 -12.99
CA SER A 93 20.14 -1.08 -13.25
C SER A 93 20.72 -2.38 -12.67
N GLY A 94 19.91 -3.21 -12.00
CA GLY A 94 20.36 -4.47 -11.40
C GLY A 94 21.33 -4.31 -10.22
N LYS A 95 21.47 -3.10 -9.68
CA LYS A 95 22.37 -2.80 -8.55
C LYS A 95 21.80 -3.29 -7.21
N MET A 96 20.47 -3.37 -7.10
CA MET A 96 19.77 -3.84 -5.92
C MET A 96 18.73 -4.92 -6.28
N PRO A 97 18.63 -6.00 -5.49
CA PRO A 97 19.56 -6.36 -4.40
C PRO A 97 20.96 -6.75 -4.94
N PRO A 98 22.05 -6.55 -4.19
CA PRO A 98 23.39 -6.89 -4.68
C PRO A 98 23.51 -8.39 -4.96
N LYS A 99 24.27 -8.78 -5.98
CA LYS A 99 24.44 -10.19 -6.37
C LYS A 99 24.91 -11.08 -5.20
N SER A 100 25.81 -10.57 -4.34
CA SER A 100 26.27 -11.29 -3.14
C SER A 100 25.16 -11.58 -2.13
N PHE A 101 24.17 -10.69 -2.03
CA PHE A 101 22.99 -10.89 -1.19
C PHE A 101 22.05 -11.92 -1.82
N ILE A 102 21.79 -11.80 -3.13
CA ILE A 102 20.94 -12.75 -3.89
C ILE A 102 21.51 -14.17 -3.82
N ASN A 103 22.82 -14.34 -3.96
CA ASN A 103 23.46 -15.66 -3.87
C ASN A 103 23.18 -16.37 -2.54
N LYS A 104 22.96 -15.62 -1.45
CA LYS A 104 22.61 -16.15 -0.12
C LYS A 104 21.10 -16.15 0.15
N ASN A 105 20.33 -15.41 -0.63
CA ASN A 105 18.89 -15.23 -0.50
C ASN A 105 18.27 -15.23 -1.91
N PRO A 106 18.22 -16.37 -2.62
CA PRO A 106 17.80 -16.42 -4.03
C PRO A 106 16.38 -15.87 -4.26
N GLN A 107 15.50 -16.03 -3.26
CA GLN A 107 14.14 -15.52 -3.27
C GLN A 107 14.07 -13.98 -3.35
N ALA A 108 15.14 -13.27 -2.97
CA ALA A 108 15.17 -11.82 -3.03
C ALA A 108 15.39 -11.27 -4.45
N ALA A 109 15.75 -12.12 -5.42
CA ALA A 109 15.93 -11.71 -6.81
C ALA A 109 14.62 -11.14 -7.37
N LEU A 110 14.69 -9.92 -7.92
CA LEU A 110 13.54 -9.27 -8.52
C LEU A 110 13.30 -9.80 -9.94
N THR A 111 12.08 -10.21 -10.21
CA THR A 111 11.61 -10.51 -11.58
C THR A 111 11.37 -9.22 -12.37
N GLU A 112 11.32 -9.30 -13.69
CA GLU A 112 11.00 -8.14 -14.54
C GLU A 112 9.60 -7.57 -14.22
N ALA A 113 8.62 -8.42 -13.92
CA ALA A 113 7.29 -7.98 -13.51
C ALA A 113 7.32 -7.22 -12.17
N GLN A 114 8.11 -7.68 -11.19
CA GLN A 114 8.27 -6.98 -9.92
C GLN A 114 8.96 -5.62 -10.09
N LYS A 115 9.98 -5.54 -10.95
CA LYS A 115 10.62 -4.25 -11.29
C LYS A 115 9.64 -3.29 -11.95
N ALA A 116 8.79 -3.80 -12.86
CA ALA A 116 7.76 -2.99 -13.51
C ALA A 116 6.74 -2.44 -12.50
N LEU A 117 6.27 -3.25 -11.55
CA LEU A 117 5.37 -2.80 -10.48
C LEU A 117 5.99 -1.69 -9.63
N ILE A 118 7.25 -1.89 -9.19
CA ILE A 118 8.01 -0.86 -8.45
C ILE A 118 8.10 0.44 -9.25
N CYS A 119 8.43 0.36 -10.54
CA CYS A 119 8.60 1.54 -11.39
C CYS A 119 7.28 2.22 -11.74
N SER A 120 6.20 1.47 -11.91
CA SER A 120 4.86 2.03 -12.10
C SER A 120 4.39 2.76 -10.85
N TRP A 121 4.64 2.19 -9.67
CA TRP A 121 4.36 2.87 -8.42
C TRP A 121 5.23 4.12 -8.24
N ALA A 122 6.49 4.11 -8.68
CA ALA A 122 7.40 5.23 -8.47
C ALA A 122 7.06 6.51 -9.26
N GLN A 123 6.23 6.41 -10.30
CA GLN A 123 5.84 7.51 -11.20
C GLN A 123 4.73 8.39 -10.63
#